data_AF-A0AAV4P1P2-F1
#
_entry.id   AF-A0AAV4P1P2-F1
#
_cell.length_a   1.000
_cell.length_b   1.000
_cell.length_c   1.000
_cell.angle_alpha   90.00
_cell.angle_beta   90.00
_cell.angle_gamma   90.00
#
_symmetry.space_group_name_H-M   'P 1'
#
loop_
_entity.id
_entity.type
_entity.pdbx_description
1 polymer ?
#
loop_
_entity_poly.entity_id
_entity_poly.type
_entity_poly.pdbx_seq_one_letter_code
_entity_poly.pdbx_strand_id
1 'polypeptide(L)'
;MYNLFKENSMPLKTHKYDIILADDINHSRETLLAIVPVTIEGRAFEPEFIILPEARDDRTLLDINFLKKAKIVLAVSKKSLVL
;
A
#
# COMPACT_ATOMS: atom_id res chain seq x y z
N MET A 1 0.97 6.58 -7.32
CA MET A 1 0.40 7.20 -6.07
C MET A 1 1.10 8.50 -5.68
N TYR A 2 2.44 8.57 -5.75
CA TYR A 2 3.19 9.79 -5.45
C TYR A 2 2.70 11.03 -6.22
N ASN A 3 2.52 10.92 -7.54
CA ASN A 3 2.04 12.03 -8.38
C ASN A 3 0.63 12.49 -7.96
N LEU A 4 -0.29 11.55 -7.72
CA LEU A 4 -1.64 11.86 -7.24
C LEU A 4 -1.62 12.68 -5.95
N PHE A 5 -0.81 12.28 -4.96
CA PHE A 5 -0.72 13.00 -3.69
C PHE A 5 -0.07 14.37 -3.86
N LYS A 6 0.94 14.49 -4.74
CA LYS A 6 1.58 15.76 -5.07
C LYS A 6 0.61 16.73 -5.75
N GLU A 7 -0.15 16.26 -6.75
CA GLU A 7 -1.14 17.06 -7.49
C GLU A 7 -2.27 17.56 -6.59
N ASN A 8 -2.64 16.78 -5.57
CA ASN A 8 -3.67 17.14 -4.60
C ASN A 8 -3.12 17.85 -3.35
N SER A 9 -1.84 18.27 -3.36
CA SER A 9 -1.17 18.93 -2.22
C SER A 9 -1.31 18.18 -0.89
N MET A 10 -1.33 16.85 -0.96
CA MET A 10 -1.45 16.00 0.23
C MET A 10 -0.20 16.12 1.09
N PRO A 11 -0.34 16.26 2.41
CA PRO A 11 0.80 16.35 3.32
C PRO A 11 1.56 15.03 3.35
N LEU A 12 2.83 15.08 2.97
CA LEU A 12 3.77 13.96 3.02
C LEU A 12 4.78 14.19 4.14
N LYS A 13 5.01 13.16 4.96
CA LYS A 13 6.05 13.17 5.99
C LYS A 13 7.16 12.20 5.61
N THR A 14 8.40 12.57 5.83
CA THR A 14 9.51 11.64 5.73
C THR A 14 9.48 10.67 6.90
N HIS A 15 9.62 9.37 6.61
CA HIS A 15 9.73 8.33 7.62
C HIS A 15 10.71 7.24 7.18
N LYS A 16 11.48 6.72 8.13
CA LYS A 16 12.44 5.65 7.89
C LYS A 16 11.80 4.31 8.26
N TYR A 17 11.63 3.43 7.27
CA TYR A 17 11.14 2.07 7.49
C TYR A 17 12.24 1.06 7.24
N ASP A 18 12.26 0.00 8.03
CA ASP A 18 12.99 -1.22 7.72
C ASP A 18 12.07 -2.10 6.88
N ILE A 19 12.40 -2.29 5.60
CA ILE A 19 11.59 -3.01 4.63
C ILE A 19 12.34 -4.28 4.24
N ILE A 20 11.71 -5.43 4.47
CA ILE A 20 12.15 -6.72 3.96
C ILE A 20 11.38 -7.01 2.68
N LEU A 21 12.09 -7.13 1.56
CA LEU A 21 11.49 -7.47 0.27
C LEU A 21 11.54 -8.99 0.03
N ALA A 22 11.00 -9.43 -1.11
CA ALA A 22 10.89 -10.85 -1.45
C ALA A 22 12.26 -11.56 -1.62
N ASP A 23 13.36 -10.82 -1.61
CA ASP A 23 14.74 -11.33 -1.62
C ASP A 23 15.31 -11.56 -0.21
N ASP A 24 14.49 -11.40 0.84
CA ASP A 24 14.86 -11.46 2.25
C ASP A 24 15.94 -10.45 2.69
N ILE A 25 16.26 -9.47 1.84
CA ILE A 25 17.21 -8.42 2.18
C ILE A 25 16.47 -7.31 2.94
N ASN A 26 16.91 -7.04 4.17
CA ASN A 26 16.42 -5.90 4.92
C ASN A 26 17.08 -4.62 4.40
N HIS A 27 16.26 -3.72 3.89
CA HIS A 27 16.67 -2.38 3.50
C HIS A 27 16.02 -1.36 4.43
N SER A 28 16.85 -0.71 5.24
CA SER A 28 16.43 0.51 5.91
C SER A 28 16.34 1.63 4.88
N ARG A 29 15.14 2.15 4.64
CA ARG A 29 14.87 3.15 3.61
C ARG A 29 14.14 4.36 4.18
N GLU A 30 14.59 5.53 3.74
CA GLU A 30 13.82 6.76 3.91
C GLU A 30 12.71 6.79 2.86
N THR A 31 11.47 6.99 3.30
CA THR A 31 10.28 6.95 2.47
C THR A 31 9.39 8.15 2.78
N LEU A 32 8.38 8.36 1.94
CA LEU A 32 7.32 9.34 2.22
C LEU A 32 6.10 8.61 2.78
N LEU A 33 5.44 9.23 3.75
CA LEU A 33 4.27 8.72 4.43
C LEU A 33 3.11 9.71 4.29
N ALA A 34 1.93 9.21 3.96
CA ALA A 34 0.68 9.95 4.02
C ALA A 34 -0.35 9.18 4.83
N ILE A 35 -1.14 9.88 5.63
CA ILE A 35 -2.36 9.34 6.24
C ILE A 35 -3.52 9.88 5.42
N VAL A 36 -4.31 8.97 4.84
CA VAL A 36 -5.38 9.36 3.91
C VAL A 36 -6.69 8.79 4.43
N PRO A 37 -7.72 9.60 4.73
CA PRO A 37 -9.03 9.07 5.08
C PRO A 37 -9.66 8.38 3.87
N VAL A 38 -10.11 7.14 4.06
CA VAL A 38 -10.73 6.32 3.02
C VAL A 38 -12.08 5.83 3.51
N THR A 39 -13.10 5.92 2.65
CA THR A 39 -14.43 5.36 2.89
C THR A 39 -14.73 4.29 1.84
N ILE A 40 -14.94 3.05 2.27
CA ILE A 40 -15.30 1.91 1.40
C ILE A 40 -16.56 1.26 1.96
N GLU A 41 -17.62 1.13 1.15
CA GLU A 41 -18.88 0.48 1.57
C GLU A 41 -19.41 1.00 2.92
N GLY A 42 -19.36 2.32 3.12
CA GLY A 42 -19.77 3.01 4.35
C GLY A 42 -18.80 2.89 5.54
N ARG A 43 -17.63 2.28 5.35
CA ARG A 43 -16.60 2.11 6.39
C ARG A 43 -15.50 3.15 6.20
N ALA A 44 -15.38 4.06 7.14
CA ALA A 44 -14.31 5.05 7.18
C ALA A 44 -13.12 4.53 8.01
N PHE A 45 -11.91 4.67 7.47
CA PHE A 45 -10.66 4.43 8.20
C PHE A 45 -9.53 5.24 7.59
N GLU A 46 -8.45 5.41 8.35
CA GLU A 46 -7.29 6.21 7.95
C GLU A 46 -6.07 5.31 7.77
N PRO A 47 -5.86 4.71 6.60
CA PRO A 47 -4.64 3.98 6.28
C PRO A 47 -3.42 4.90 6.18
N GLU A 48 -2.30 4.36 6.62
CA GLU A 48 -0.96 4.87 6.32
C GLU A 48 -0.51 4.35 4.95
N PHE A 49 -0.13 5.25 4.07
CA PHE A 49 0.46 4.94 2.77
C PHE A 49 1.95 5.22 2.79
N ILE A 50 2.74 4.16 2.62
CA ILE A 50 4.18 4.24 2.37
C ILE A 50 4.37 4.47 0.87
N ILE A 51 5.06 5.55 0.52
CA ILE A 51 5.25 6.01 -0.84
C ILE A 51 6.74 5.91 -1.17
N LEU A 52 7.02 5.15 -2.21
CA LEU A 52 8.35 4.94 -2.77
C LEU A 52 8.42 5.64 -4.15
N PRO A 53 8.93 6.88 -4.23
CA PRO A 53 8.96 7.63 -5.50
C PRO A 53 9.77 6.94 -6.61
N GLU A 54 10.71 6.07 -6.23
CA GLU A 54 11.57 5.30 -7.14
C GLU A 54 10.91 4.03 -7.69
N ALA A 55 9.72 3.66 -7.21
CA ALA A 55 9.00 2.50 -7.70
C ALA A 55 8.68 2.70 -9.20
N ARG A 56 9.24 1.81 -10.04
CA ARG A 56 9.21 1.91 -11.51
C ARG A 56 7.81 1.91 -12.12
N ASP A 57 6.84 1.37 -11.40
CA ASP A 57 5.46 1.30 -11.85
C ASP A 57 4.58 2.00 -10.82
N ASP A 58 3.56 2.74 -11.28
CA ASP A 58 2.52 3.38 -10.44
C ASP A 58 1.61 2.37 -9.70
N ARG A 59 2.12 1.18 -9.40
CA ARG A 59 1.44 0.12 -8.67
C ARG A 59 1.38 0.46 -7.20
N THR A 60 0.20 0.25 -6.62
CA THR A 60 -0.04 0.38 -5.18
C THR A 60 -0.21 -1.01 -4.60
N LEU A 61 0.57 -1.33 -3.58
CA LEU A 61 0.39 -2.57 -2.80
C LEU A 61 -0.56 -2.29 -1.64
N LEU A 62 -1.57 -3.13 -1.49
CA LEU A 62 -2.51 -3.07 -0.37
C LEU A 62 -2.14 -4.15 0.63
N ASP A 63 -1.82 -3.75 1.84
CA ASP A 63 -1.46 -4.69 2.89
C ASP A 63 -2.68 -5.45 3.40
N ILE A 64 -2.42 -6.53 4.13
CA ILE A 64 -3.48 -7.37 4.69
C ILE A 64 -4.39 -6.57 5.64
N ASN A 65 -3.86 -5.56 6.34
CA ASN A 65 -4.66 -4.76 7.25
C ASN A 65 -5.66 -3.87 6.50
N PHE A 66 -5.26 -3.28 5.37
CA PHE A 66 -6.15 -2.55 4.48
C PHE A 66 -7.28 -3.46 4.00
N LEU A 67 -6.94 -4.66 3.49
CA LEU A 67 -7.94 -5.63 3.02
C LEU A 67 -8.92 -6.01 4.13
N LYS A 68 -8.44 -6.24 5.35
CA LYS A 68 -9.28 -6.53 6.53
C LYS A 68 -10.21 -5.38 6.89
N LYS A 69 -9.70 -4.14 6.97
CA LYS A 69 -10.50 -2.95 7.31
C LYS A 69 -11.57 -2.66 6.25
N ALA A 70 -11.21 -2.86 4.97
CA ALA A 70 -12.14 -2.72 3.85
C ALA A 70 -13.15 -3.88 3.74
N LYS A 71 -12.95 -4.99 4.47
CA LYS A 71 -13.65 -6.28 4.32
C LYS A 71 -13.61 -6.84 2.90
N ILE A 72 -12.45 -6.69 2.24
CA ILE A 72 -12.22 -7.31 0.94
C ILE A 72 -11.99 -8.81 1.17
N VAL A 73 -12.81 -9.64 0.51
CA VAL A 73 -12.70 -11.11 0.56
C VAL A 73 -11.98 -11.60 -0.68
N LEU A 74 -10.88 -12.32 -0.46
CA LEU A 74 -10.17 -13.02 -1.53
C LEU A 74 -10.77 -14.42 -1.70
N ALA A 75 -11.55 -14.63 -2.76
CA ALA A 75 -12.04 -15.95 -3.13
C ALA A 75 -10.93 -16.72 -3.85
N VAL A 76 -10.27 -17.64 -3.15
CA VAL A 76 -9.22 -18.49 -3.74
C VAL A 76 -9.87 -19.72 -4.36
N SER A 77 -10.11 -19.70 -5.66
CA SER A 77 -10.48 -20.92 -6.40
C SER A 77 -9.23 -21.76 -6.67
N LYS A 78 -9.26 -23.06 -6.40
CA LYS A 78 -8.24 -23.98 -6.93
C LYS A 78 -8.31 -23.91 -8.45
N LYS A 79 -7.22 -23.47 -9.10
CA LYS A 79 -7.04 -23.76 -10.52
C LYS A 79 -6.96 -25.27 -10.66
N SER A 80 -7.89 -25.88 -11.38
CA SER A 80 -7.70 -27.23 -11.89
C SER A 80 -6.47 -27.18 -12.79
N LEU A 81 -5.37 -27.82 -12.37
CA LEU A 81 -4.29 -28.18 -13.28
C LEU A 81 -4.91 -29.13 -14.30
N VAL A 82 -5.18 -28.63 -15.50
CA VAL A 82 -5.39 -29.49 -16.66
C VAL A 82 -4.01 -30.06 -16.97
N LEU A 83 -3.80 -31.31 -16.55
CA LEU A 83 -2.66 -32.14 -16.96
C LEU A 83 -2.79 -32.48 -18.44
#